data_AF-A0A7C6XZF2-F1
#
_entry.id   AF-A0A7C6XZF2-F1
#
_cell.length_a   1.000
_cell.length_b   1.000
_cell.length_c   1.000
_cell.angle_alpha   90.00
_cell.angle_beta   90.00
_cell.angle_gamma   90.00
#
_symmetry.space_group_name_H-M   'P 1'
#
loop_
_entity.id
_entity.type
_entity.pdbx_description
1 polymer ?
#
loop_
_entity_poly.entity_id
_entity_poly.type
_entity_poly.pdbx_seq_one_letter_code
_entity_poly.pdbx_strand_id
1 'polypeptide(L)' 'MILLTKEKHYNTLNNYYRKTYGQKVFKVALNAGFTCPNIDGTVASGGCTFCSWMGSGDFAGDKRD' A
#
# COMPACT_ATOMS: atom_id res chain seq x y z
N MET A 1 12.37 17.82 16.14
CA MET A 1 12.14 18.24 14.73
C MET A 1 10.69 17.97 14.37
N ILE A 2 9.86 19.01 14.39
CA ILE A 2 8.40 18.94 14.32
C ILE A 2 7.95 19.01 12.85
N LEU A 3 7.17 18.04 12.36
CA LEU A 3 6.61 18.02 10.99
C LEU A 3 5.10 18.30 10.97
N LEU A 4 4.57 18.78 12.10
CA LEU A 4 3.19 19.22 12.25
C LEU A 4 3.01 20.56 11.52
N THR A 5 1.83 20.79 10.96
CA THR A 5 1.44 22.10 10.43
C THR A 5 0.46 22.76 11.40
N LYS A 6 0.22 24.07 11.22
CA LYS A 6 -0.81 24.79 11.99
C LYS A 6 -2.20 24.16 11.87
N GLU A 7 -2.50 23.57 10.72
CA GLU A 7 -3.79 22.93 10.42
C GLU A 7 -3.83 21.43 10.78
N LYS A 8 -2.68 20.75 10.79
CA LYS A 8 -2.58 19.31 11.02
C LYS A 8 -1.63 19.04 12.16
N HIS A 9 -2.22 18.74 13.32
CA HIS A 9 -1.51 18.43 14.55
C HIS A 9 -0.93 17.01 14.59
N TYR A 10 -0.54 16.46 13.45
CA TYR A 10 0.13 15.17 13.31
C TYR A 10 1.15 15.23 12.16
N ASN A 11 2.13 14.34 12.19
CA ASN A 11 3.12 14.23 11.12
C ASN A 11 2.46 13.66 9.87
N THR A 12 2.14 14.52 8.91
CA THR A 12 1.59 14.05 7.65
C THR A 12 2.67 13.29 6.87
N LEU A 13 2.25 12.24 6.18
CA LEU A 13 3.17 11.47 5.34
C LEU A 13 3.81 12.35 4.24
N ASN A 14 3.06 13.32 3.72
CA ASN A 14 3.55 14.30 2.77
C ASN A 14 4.73 15.12 3.34
N ASN A 15 4.63 15.60 4.58
CA ASN A 15 5.69 16.38 5.21
C ASN A 15 6.92 15.51 5.50
N TYR A 16 6.69 14.28 5.98
CA TYR A 16 7.77 13.31 6.16
C TYR A 16 8.53 13.08 4.85
N TYR A 17 7.84 12.78 3.75
CA TYR A 17 8.50 12.52 2.47
C TYR A 17 9.14 13.76 1.84
N ARG A 18 8.54 14.95 1.95
CA ARG A 18 9.16 16.19 1.46
C ARG A 18 10.46 16.49 2.18
N LYS A 19 10.50 16.24 3.50
CA LYS A 19 11.74 16.36 4.27
C LYS A 19 12.78 15.33 3.85
N THR A 20 12.40 14.06 3.72
CA THR A 20 13.34 12.97 3.43
C THR A 20 13.88 13.04 2.00
N TYR A 21 13.06 13.39 1.03
CA TYR A 21 13.39 13.27 -0.39
C TYR A 21 13.44 14.61 -1.14
N GLY A 22 13.13 15.74 -0.50
CA GLY A 22 13.16 17.08 -1.12
C GLY A 22 12.08 17.34 -2.18
N GLN A 23 11.22 16.36 -2.47
CA GLN A 23 10.23 16.43 -3.54
C GLN A 23 8.88 15.85 -3.14
N LYS A 24 7.86 16.06 -3.98
CA LYS A 24 6.56 15.43 -3.79
C LYS A 24 6.68 13.95 -4.12
N VAL A 25 6.32 13.10 -3.16
CA VAL A 25 6.29 11.64 -3.33
C VAL A 25 4.85 11.18 -3.46
N PHE A 26 4.61 10.29 -4.42
CA PHE A 26 3.35 9.61 -4.65
C PHE A 26 3.50 8.13 -4.35
N LYS A 27 2.44 7.52 -3.81
CA LYS A 27 2.37 6.07 -3.67
C LYS A 27 1.72 5.51 -4.91
N VAL A 28 2.40 4.56 -5.56
CA VAL A 28 1.87 3.81 -6.68
C VAL A 28 1.65 2.38 -6.18
N ALA A 29 0.42 1.89 -6.30
CA ALA A 29 0.13 0.49 -6.04
C ALA A 29 0.68 -0.33 -7.21
N LEU A 30 1.36 -1.44 -6.93
CA LEU A 30 1.93 -2.32 -7.94
C LEU A 30 1.39 -3.74 -7.74
N ASN A 31 0.89 -4.34 -8.81
CA ASN A 31 0.57 -5.75 -8.85
C ASN A 31 1.80 -6.55 -9.28
N ALA A 32 2.50 -7.16 -8.32
CA ALA A 32 3.70 -7.96 -8.60
C ALA A 32 3.39 -9.39 -9.08
N GLY A 33 2.12 -9.77 -9.25
CA GLY A 33 1.72 -11.10 -9.71
C GLY A 33 1.99 -12.22 -8.69
N PHE A 34 2.19 -11.88 -7.43
CA PHE A 34 2.37 -12.85 -6.35
C PHE A 34 1.04 -13.51 -5.97
N THR A 35 1.13 -14.75 -5.49
CA THR A 35 0.01 -15.44 -4.83
C THR A 35 0.01 -15.17 -3.32
N CYS A 36 -1.13 -15.36 -2.66
CA CYS A 36 -1.29 -15.21 -1.22
C CYS A 36 -1.37 -16.59 -0.56
N PRO A 37 -0.56 -16.87 0.49
CA PRO A 37 -0.54 -18.18 1.15
C PRO A 37 -1.85 -18.54 1.87
N ASN A 38 -2.71 -17.57 2.13
CA ASN A 38 -4.04 -17.77 2.70
C ASN A 38 -5.12 -18.04 1.62
N ILE A 39 -4.78 -17.84 0.34
CA ILE A 39 -5.65 -18.10 -0.82
C ILE A 39 -5.23 -19.40 -1.51
N ASP A 40 -3.94 -19.58 -1.76
CA ASP A 40 -3.40 -20.79 -2.43
C ASP A 40 -3.38 -22.03 -1.54
N GLY A 41 -3.71 -21.91 -0.25
CA GLY A 41 -3.81 -23.03 0.68
C GLY A 41 -2.52 -23.38 1.43
N THR A 42 -1.42 -22.68 1.18
CA THR A 42 -0.11 -22.99 1.82
C THR A 42 -0.14 -22.81 3.35
N VAL A 43 -0.84 -21.78 3.84
CA VAL A 43 -0.95 -21.48 5.28
C VAL A 43 -2.40 -21.59 5.77
N ALA A 44 -3.36 -21.14 4.96
CA ALA A 44 -4.79 -21.21 5.26
C ALA A 44 -5.60 -21.26 3.96
N SER A 45 -6.89 -21.57 4.06
CA SER A 45 -7.81 -21.61 2.93
C SER A 45 -8.89 -20.54 3.03
N GLY A 46 -9.33 -20.02 1.88
CA GLY A 46 -10.49 -19.11 1.76
C GLY A 46 -10.16 -17.62 1.74
N GLY A 47 -8.89 -17.25 1.93
CA GLY A 47 -8.45 -15.85 1.92
C GLY A 47 -8.77 -15.09 3.21
N CYS A 48 -8.25 -13.87 3.32
CA CYS A 48 -8.59 -12.97 4.43
C CYS A 48 -9.99 -12.38 4.21
N THR A 49 -10.75 -12.15 5.29
CA THR A 49 -12.12 -11.57 5.23
C THR A 49 -12.19 -10.20 4.58
N PHE A 50 -11.08 -9.47 4.51
CA PHE A 50 -10.97 -8.14 3.90
C PHE A 50 -10.29 -8.16 2.52
N CYS A 51 -9.73 -9.30 2.08
CA CYS A 51 -9.12 -9.41 0.77
C CYS A 51 -10.18 -9.79 -0.26
N SER A 52 -10.01 -9.33 -1.51
CA SER A 52 -10.74 -9.93 -2.62
C SER A 52 -10.20 -11.33 -2.93
N TRP A 53 -10.90 -12.05 -3.80
CA TRP A 53 -10.46 -13.37 -4.28
C TRP A 53 -9.09 -13.34 -4.96
N MET A 54 -8.74 -12.23 -5.62
CA MET A 54 -7.43 -12.05 -6.28
C MET A 54 -6.35 -11.51 -5.33
N GLY A 55 -6.67 -11.32 -4.05
CA GLY A 55 -5.74 -10.86 -3.02
C GLY A 55 -5.50 -9.34 -3.04
N SER A 56 -4.45 -8.90 -2.34
CA SER A 56 -4.16 -7.46 -2.14
C SER A 56 -3.77 -6.69 -3.40
N GLY A 57 -3.39 -7.40 -4.47
CA GLY A 57 -2.95 -6.79 -5.74
C GLY A 57 -4.08 -6.48 -6.72
N ASP A 58 -5.31 -6.88 -6.40
CA ASP A 58 -6.47 -6.82 -7.31
C ASP A 58 -6.76 -5.40 -7.83
N PHE A 59 -6.48 -4.38 -7.02
CA PHE A 59 -6.73 -2.97 -7.36
C PHE A 59 -5.49 -2.23 -7.90
N ALA A 60 -4.41 -2.96 -8.20
CA ALA A 60 -3.13 -2.38 -8.62
C ALA A 60 -2.83 -2.56 -10.12
N GLY A 61 -3.88 -2.72 -10.94
CA GLY A 61 -3.80 -2.90 -12.40
C GLY A 61 -3.58 -4.36 -12.84
N ASP A 62 -3.79 -4.62 -14.13
CA ASP A 62 -3.38 -5.90 -14.73
C ASP A 62 -1.86 -5.86 -14.99
N LYS A 63 -1.19 -6.98 -14.73
CA LYS A 63 0.25 -7.13 -14.99
C LYS A 63 0.59 -7.20 -16.50
N ARG A 64 -0.43 -7.34 -17.35
CA ARG A 64 -0.32 -7.50 -18.81
C ARG A 64 -0.61 -6.22 -19.59
N ASP A 65 -1.12 -5.20 -18.90
CA ASP A 65 -1.31 -3.86 -19.47
C ASP A 65 0.03 -3.11 -19.51
#